data_AF-A0A3A4W6S7-F1
#
_entry.id   AF-A0A3A4W6S7-F1
#
_cell.length_a   1.000
_cell.length_b   1.000
_cell.length_c   1.000
_cell.angle_alpha   90.00
_cell.angle_beta   90.00
_cell.angle_gamma   90.00
#
_symmetry.space_group_name_H-M   'P 1'
#
loop_
_entity.id
_entity.type
_entity.pdbx_description
1 polymer ?
#
loop_
_entity_poly.entity_id
_entity_poly.type
_entity_poly.pdbx_seq_one_letter_code
_entity_poly.pdbx_strand_id
1 'polypeptide(L)'
;MKEKTSSAELPFRSNAGSGAGELVRTEDVRKHYPLKKGLFASAEGHVKAVDGVSIRIAEREILGLVGESGCGKSTLGRVILRLEDATEGR
;
A
#
# COMPACT_ATOMS: atom_id res chain seq x y z
N MET A 1 -21.96 27.14 -23.18
CA MET A 1 -20.75 26.41 -23.64
C MET A 1 -19.96 26.00 -22.39
N LYS A 2 -20.03 24.75 -21.92
CA LYS A 2 -19.23 23.58 -22.38
C LYS A 2 -17.73 23.84 -22.08
N GLU A 3 -17.00 23.10 -21.24
CA GLU A 3 -16.93 21.67 -20.87
C GLU A 3 -16.21 21.56 -19.49
N LYS A 4 -16.56 20.74 -18.49
CA LYS A 4 -16.69 19.27 -18.35
C LYS A 4 -15.40 18.46 -18.63
N THR A 5 -14.55 18.31 -17.61
CA THR A 5 -13.65 17.14 -17.38
C THR A 5 -13.26 17.17 -15.90
N SER A 6 -14.05 16.69 -14.93
CA SER A 6 -14.37 15.29 -14.62
C SER A 6 -13.18 14.34 -14.73
N SER A 7 -12.08 14.66 -14.05
CA SER A 7 -11.10 13.64 -13.66
C SER A 7 -11.66 12.92 -12.43
N ALA A 8 -11.91 11.63 -12.57
CA ALA A 8 -12.63 10.81 -11.62
C ALA A 8 -11.83 10.65 -10.30
N GLU A 9 -12.11 11.47 -9.30
CA GLU A 9 -12.01 11.03 -7.91
C GLU A 9 -13.12 9.98 -7.73
N LEU A 10 -12.75 8.70 -7.81
CA LEU A 10 -13.65 7.63 -7.42
C LEU A 10 -13.98 7.84 -5.94
N PRO A 11 -15.26 8.01 -5.57
CA PRO A 11 -15.60 8.26 -4.18
C PRO A 11 -15.51 6.93 -3.45
N PHE A 12 -14.36 6.65 -2.85
CA PHE A 12 -14.31 5.73 -1.72
C PHE A 12 -15.05 6.42 -0.56
N ARG A 13 -16.38 6.30 -0.56
CA ARG A 13 -17.21 6.80 0.53
C ARG A 13 -16.95 5.88 1.71
N SER A 14 -16.05 6.30 2.59
CA SER A 14 -15.97 5.76 3.94
C SER A 14 -17.35 5.92 4.57
N ASN A 15 -18.07 4.83 4.75
CA ASN A 15 -19.24 4.85 5.63
C ASN A 15 -18.70 4.86 7.07
N ALA A 16 -18.09 5.98 7.44
CA ALA A 16 -17.71 6.28 8.81
C ALA A 16 -19.01 6.58 9.56
N GLY A 17 -19.76 5.51 9.84
CA GLY A 17 -20.74 5.51 10.91
C GLY A 17 -19.98 5.88 12.17
N SER A 18 -20.34 7.04 12.70
CA SER A 18 -19.92 7.56 14.00
C SER A 18 -19.83 6.44 15.04
N GLY A 19 -18.60 6.00 15.34
CA GLY A 19 -18.29 5.06 16.43
C GLY A 19 -17.73 3.69 16.07
N ALA A 20 -17.59 3.32 14.79
CA ALA A 20 -16.97 2.04 14.41
C ALA A 20 -15.44 2.16 14.36
N GLY A 21 -14.73 1.31 15.11
CA GLY A 21 -13.27 1.36 15.25
C GLY A 21 -12.54 1.20 13.92
N GLU A 22 -11.42 1.90 13.76
CA GLU A 22 -10.47 1.64 12.67
C GLU A 22 -9.69 0.37 13.01
N LEU A 23 -9.70 -0.63 12.12
CA LEU A 23 -9.05 -1.92 12.37
C LEU A 23 -7.62 -1.96 11.82
N VAL A 24 -7.40 -1.37 10.65
CA VAL A 24 -6.08 -1.29 10.00
C VAL A 24 -5.87 0.12 9.48
N ARG A 25 -4.68 0.67 9.73
CA ARG A 25 -4.21 1.91 9.12
C ARG A 25 -2.75 1.79 8.77
N THR A 26 -2.41 2.25 7.57
CA THR A 26 -1.03 2.46 7.14
C THR A 26 -0.80 3.91 6.74
N GLU A 27 0.43 4.39 6.94
CA GLU A 27 0.88 5.73 6.59
C GLU A 27 2.20 5.64 5.83
N ASP A 28 2.15 6.00 4.55
CA ASP A 28 3.29 6.05 3.62
C ASP A 28 4.19 4.79 3.67
N VAL A 29 3.58 3.60 3.79
CA VAL A 29 4.34 2.36 3.89
C VAL A 29 5.14 2.12 2.63
N ARG A 30 6.44 1.85 2.80
CA ARG A 30 7.38 1.47 1.74
C ARG A 30 8.03 0.15 2.09
N LYS A 31 8.23 -0.70 1.07
CA LYS A 31 9.03 -1.92 1.18
C LYS A 31 9.94 -2.03 -0.04
N HIS A 32 11.22 -1.77 0.19
CA HIS A 32 12.25 -1.77 -0.84
C HIS A 32 13.27 -2.88 -0.55
N TYR A 33 13.42 -3.82 -1.48
CA TYR A 33 14.37 -4.92 -1.34
C TYR A 33 15.70 -4.57 -2.02
N PRO A 34 16.86 -4.75 -1.36
CA PRO A 34 18.14 -4.43 -1.97
C PRO A 34 18.47 -5.41 -3.12
N LEU A 35 18.93 -4.87 -4.24
CA LEU A 35 19.52 -5.63 -5.33
C LEU A 35 21.01 -5.84 -5.04
N LYS A 36 21.38 -7.05 -4.61
CA LYS A 36 22.79 -7.43 -4.44
C LYS A 36 23.35 -7.98 -5.75
N LYS A 37 24.44 -7.40 -6.27
CA LYS A 37 25.24 -8.01 -7.35
C LYS A 37 26.37 -8.84 -6.76
N GLY A 38 26.16 -10.14 -6.56
CA GLY A 38 27.20 -11.04 -6.04
C GLY A 38 27.53 -10.87 -4.55
N LEU A 39 28.45 -11.68 -4.05
CA LEU A 39 28.74 -11.84 -2.61
C LEU A 39 29.49 -10.66 -1.98
N PHE A 40 30.11 -9.79 -2.80
CA PHE A 40 31.00 -8.71 -2.33
C PHE A 40 30.60 -7.31 -2.83
N ALA A 41 29.52 -7.15 -3.60
CA ALA A 41 29.10 -5.81 -4.02
C ALA A 41 28.18 -5.15 -2.99
N SER A 42 28.42 -3.87 -2.73
CA SER A 42 27.45 -2.98 -2.10
C SER A 42 26.16 -2.96 -2.94
N ALA A 43 25.00 -2.88 -2.29
CA ALA A 43 23.73 -2.83 -3.00
C ALA A 43 23.66 -1.55 -3.86
N GLU A 44 23.72 -1.70 -5.19
CA GLU A 44 23.66 -0.57 -6.12
C GLU A 44 22.23 -0.13 -6.47
N GLY A 45 21.21 -0.77 -5.90
CA GLY A 45 19.82 -0.42 -6.16
C GLY A 45 18.82 -1.17 -5.31
N HIS A 46 17.54 -0.81 -5.45
CA HIS A 46 16.43 -1.44 -4.74
C HIS A 46 15.27 -1.76 -5.69
N VAL A 47 14.61 -2.89 -5.47
CA VAL A 47 13.28 -3.17 -6.02
C VAL A 47 12.25 -2.57 -5.08
N LYS A 48 11.48 -1.60 -5.59
CA LYS A 48 10.38 -0.97 -4.86
C LYS A 48 9.12 -1.83 -4.96
N ALA A 49 8.93 -2.76 -4.03
CA ALA A 49 7.77 -3.65 -4.03
C ALA A 49 6.50 -2.95 -3.50
N VAL A 50 6.67 -2.01 -2.56
CA VAL A 50 5.63 -1.09 -2.09
C VAL A 50 6.27 0.29 -1.99
N ASP A 51 5.63 1.32 -2.54
CA ASP A 51 6.19 2.69 -2.55
C ASP A 51 5.14 3.74 -2.18
N GLY A 52 4.96 3.97 -0.88
CA GLY A 52 4.14 5.05 -0.34
C GLY A 52 2.65 4.73 -0.27
N VAL A 53 2.30 3.57 0.29
CA VAL A 53 0.90 3.12 0.38
C VAL A 53 0.29 3.50 1.73
N SER A 54 -0.78 4.29 1.67
CA SER A 54 -1.61 4.65 2.82
C SER A 54 -3.03 4.10 2.63
N ILE A 55 -3.44 3.17 3.49
CA ILE A 55 -4.78 2.59 3.48
C ILE A 55 -5.40 2.67 4.87
N ARG A 56 -6.73 2.70 4.91
CA ARG A 56 -7.52 2.58 6.14
C ARG A 56 -8.60 1.54 5.90
N ILE A 57 -8.79 0.64 6.87
CA ILE A 57 -9.82 -0.39 6.85
C ILE A 57 -10.57 -0.27 8.17
N ALA A 58 -11.83 0.15 8.10
CA ALA A 58 -12.71 0.22 9.25
C ALA A 58 -13.18 -1.17 9.69
N GLU A 59 -13.69 -1.27 10.91
CA GLU A 59 -14.45 -2.45 11.34
C GLU A 59 -15.55 -2.80 10.32
N ARG A 60 -15.67 -4.09 10.02
CA ARG A 60 -16.66 -4.65 9.07
C ARG A 60 -16.48 -4.19 7.62
N GLU A 61 -15.36 -3.56 7.29
CA GLU A 61 -14.98 -3.23 5.93
C GLU A 61 -14.22 -4.38 5.27
N ILE A 62 -14.46 -4.60 3.98
CA ILE A 62 -13.72 -5.56 3.15
C ILE A 62 -12.99 -4.79 2.06
N LEU A 63 -11.66 -4.85 2.09
CA LEU A 63 -10.79 -4.29 1.05
C LEU A 63 -10.27 -5.41 0.14
N GLY A 64 -10.57 -5.32 -1.16
CA GLY A 64 -9.99 -6.20 -2.18
C GLY A 64 -8.79 -5.55 -2.87
N LEU A 65 -7.62 -6.21 -2.81
CA LEU A 65 -6.41 -5.75 -3.51
C LEU A 65 -6.16 -6.60 -4.77
N VAL A 66 -6.23 -5.97 -5.95
CA VAL A 66 -6.11 -6.63 -7.26
C VAL A 66 -5.00 -6.02 -8.12
N GLY A 67 -4.49 -6.79 -9.07
CA GLY A 67 -3.42 -6.37 -9.97
C GLY A 67 -2.58 -7.54 -10.49
N GLU A 68 -1.74 -7.27 -11.48
CA GLU A 68 -0.88 -8.26 -12.17
C GLU A 68 0.08 -9.00 -11.23
N SER A 69 0.55 -10.18 -11.65
CA SER A 69 1.59 -10.88 -10.90
C SER A 69 2.83 -10.00 -10.73
N GLY A 70 3.38 -9.94 -9.52
CA GLY A 70 4.59 -9.14 -9.24
C GLY A 70 4.37 -7.66 -8.89
N CYS A 71 3.15 -7.11 -8.95
CA CYS A 71 2.92 -5.69 -8.62
C CYS A 71 2.97 -5.32 -7.13
N GLY A 72 3.36 -6.25 -6.23
CA GLY A 72 3.56 -5.95 -4.81
C GLY A 72 2.41 -6.28 -3.85
N LYS A 73 1.28 -6.83 -4.34
CA LYS A 73 0.09 -7.15 -3.51
C LYS A 73 0.40 -8.00 -2.27
N SER A 74 1.06 -9.14 -2.47
CA SER A 74 1.41 -10.05 -1.38
C SER A 74 2.46 -9.44 -0.45
N THR A 75 3.32 -8.57 -0.96
CA THR A 75 4.28 -7.83 -0.14
C THR A 75 3.56 -6.84 0.78
N LEU A 76 2.65 -6.03 0.24
CA LEU A 76 1.83 -5.11 1.05
C LEU A 76 1.04 -5.87 2.12
N GLY A 77 0.40 -6.98 1.77
CA GLY A 77 -0.31 -7.84 2.72
C GLY A 77 0.58 -8.38 3.84
N ARG A 78 1.79 -8.86 3.51
CA ARG A 78 2.77 -9.32 4.51
C ARG A 78 3.24 -8.20 5.44
N VAL A 79 3.42 -6.98 4.93
CA VAL A 79 3.78 -5.82 5.74
C VAL A 79 2.65 -5.41 6.69
N ILE A 80 1.40 -5.34 6.20
CA ILE A 80 0.23 -5.05 7.03
C ILE A 80 0.05 -6.08 8.16
N LEU A 81 0.26 -7.37 7.85
CA LEU A 81 0.20 -8.47 8.81
C LEU A 81 1.44 -8.56 9.72
N ARG A 82 2.43 -7.67 9.56
CA ARG A 82 3.72 -7.67 10.27
C ARG A 82 4.48 -8.99 10.15
N LEU A 83 4.32 -9.69 9.04
CA LEU A 83 5.15 -10.84 8.66
C LEU A 83 6.48 -10.38 8.05
N GLU A 84 6.51 -9.16 7.52
CA GLU A 84 7.72 -8.47 7.09
C GLU A 84 7.67 -7.02 7.59
N ASP A 85 8.82 -6.48 8.01
CA ASP A 85 8.92 -5.07 8.37
C ASP A 85 8.86 -4.17 7.14
N ALA A 86 8.23 -3.01 7.28
CA ALA A 86 8.35 -1.94 6.30
C ALA A 86 9.80 -1.41 6.27
N THR A 87 10.25 -0.97 5.10
CA THR A 87 11.50 -0.21 4.99
C THR A 87 11.32 1.19 5.58
N GLU A 88 10.17 1.82 5.31
CA GLU A 88 9.76 3.12 5.83
C GLU A 88 8.23 3.16 6.02
N GLY A 89 7.73 4.14 6.78
CA GLY A 89 6.31 4.27 7.10
C GLY A 89 5.87 3.37 8.25
N ARG A 90 4.55 3.30 8.50
CA ARG A 90 3.95 2.49 9.57
C ARG A 90 2.58 1.94 9.23
#